data_AF-A0A345XNR1-F1
#
_entry.id   AF-A0A345XNR1-F1
#
_cell.length_a   1.000
_cell.length_b   1.000
_cell.length_c   1.000
_cell.angle_alpha   90.00
_cell.angle_beta   90.00
_cell.angle_gamma   90.00
#
_symmetry.space_group_name_H-M   'P 1'
#
loop_
_entity.id
_entity.type
_entity.pdbx_description
1 polymer ?
#
loop_
_entity_poly.entity_id
_entity_poly.type
_entity_poly.pdbx_seq_one_letter_code
_entity_poly.pdbx_strand_id
1 'polypeptide(L)'
;MSVTEIREFNRFYTNLIGALDYSKHLYTPYTLTEARILYELAHAPALDAADLRASLSLDAGHLSRLLLKFERDGLIVREQSAADARRQRVTLTAAGREAAALLEERSLESVRNLLGRVPQDERPRLAGAMDTIRALLGDAGRNARGARSPARNRARTPDIRLRAPEPGDLGWVVQRHGALYAREYGWDARFEALVARIVADFGEEHDPALERLWIAELDGAPAGCVMCVRDSAPRTARLRLLLVEPSARGHGLGERLVSKCTGFARGAGYREMVLWTNANLDAARRIYQRAGFTLTAETPHRSYGADLVGQDWHLIL
;
A
#
# COMPACT_ATOMS: atom_id res chain seq x y z
N MET A 1 3.35 14.05 12.39
CA MET A 1 4.75 14.02 11.94
C MET A 1 5.26 15.45 11.85
N SER A 2 6.28 15.80 12.63
CA SER A 2 6.91 17.12 12.65
C SER A 2 8.08 17.17 11.65
N VAL A 3 8.47 18.38 11.25
CA VAL A 3 9.67 18.60 10.43
C VAL A 3 10.94 18.07 11.12
N THR A 4 10.97 18.13 12.45
CA THR A 4 12.09 17.63 13.26
C THR A 4 12.24 16.12 13.13
N GLU A 5 11.15 15.36 13.23
CA GLU A 5 11.15 13.89 13.10
C GLU A 5 11.69 13.44 11.73
N ILE A 6 11.30 14.13 10.64
CA ILE A 6 11.83 13.83 9.29
C ILE A 6 13.34 14.12 9.21
N ARG A 7 13.81 15.22 9.80
CA ARG A 7 15.24 15.57 9.79
C ARG A 7 16.08 14.58 10.60
N GLU A 8 15.56 14.11 11.73
CA GLU A 8 16.19 13.07 12.55
C GLU A 8 16.27 11.74 11.81
N PHE A 9 15.17 11.30 11.19
CA PHE A 9 15.15 10.11 10.36
C PHE A 9 16.15 10.20 9.19
N ASN A 10 16.17 11.33 8.47
CA ASN A 10 17.10 11.52 7.35
C ASN A 10 18.56 11.47 7.80
N ARG A 11 18.89 12.09 8.93
CA ARG A 11 20.25 12.06 9.49
C ARG A 11 20.64 10.64 9.90
N PHE A 12 19.75 9.95 10.61
CA PHE A 12 19.93 8.55 10.99
C PHE A 12 20.16 7.67 9.76
N TYR A 13 19.28 7.76 8.76
CA TYR A 13 19.34 6.91 7.57
C TYR A 13 20.58 7.20 6.72
N THR A 14 20.96 8.48 6.57
CA THR A 14 22.18 8.89 5.86
C THR A 14 23.43 8.27 6.50
N ASN A 15 23.50 8.24 7.84
CA ASN A 15 24.59 7.59 8.57
C ASN A 15 24.52 6.07 8.44
N LEU A 16 23.33 5.48 8.51
CA LEU A 16 23.11 4.05 8.41
C LEU A 16 23.63 3.47 7.08
N ILE A 17 23.37 4.16 5.97
CA ILE A 17 23.83 3.74 4.64
C ILE A 17 25.23 4.27 4.29
N GLY A 18 25.88 5.00 5.20
CA GLY A 18 27.20 5.58 4.99
C GLY A 18 27.27 6.59 3.84
N ALA A 19 26.18 7.31 3.53
CA ALA A 19 26.11 8.13 2.31
C ALA A 19 27.16 9.26 2.24
N LEU A 20 27.59 9.80 3.39
CA LEU A 20 28.59 10.88 3.45
C LEU A 20 30.03 10.39 3.25
N ASP A 21 30.33 9.15 3.61
CA ASP A 21 31.63 8.51 3.48
C ASP A 21 31.52 7.24 2.61
N TYR A 22 30.69 7.27 1.58
CA TYR A 22 30.26 6.09 0.82
C TYR A 22 31.43 5.24 0.28
N SER A 23 32.49 5.89 -0.19
CA SER A 23 33.71 5.25 -0.65
C SER A 23 34.39 4.42 0.46
N LYS A 24 34.50 4.97 1.67
CA LYS A 24 35.05 4.25 2.83
C LYS A 24 34.09 3.18 3.32
N HIS A 25 32.78 3.46 3.32
CA HIS A 25 31.75 2.55 3.78
C HIS A 25 31.68 1.27 2.94
N LEU A 26 31.86 1.39 1.63
CA LEU A 26 31.88 0.25 0.71
C LEU A 26 33.29 -0.22 0.33
N TYR A 27 34.34 0.40 0.87
CA TYR A 27 35.73 0.14 0.48
C TYR A 27 35.95 0.22 -1.04
N THR A 28 35.40 1.24 -1.69
CA THR A 28 35.55 1.48 -3.13
C THR A 28 36.13 2.87 -3.40
N PRO A 29 36.82 3.09 -4.54
CA PRO A 29 37.36 4.40 -4.89
C PRO A 29 36.29 5.39 -5.37
N TYR A 30 35.01 5.00 -5.36
CA TYR A 30 33.91 5.77 -5.94
C TYR A 30 33.04 6.42 -4.87
N THR A 31 32.68 7.67 -5.12
CA THR A 31 31.65 8.39 -4.36
C THR A 31 30.25 7.82 -4.65
N LEU A 32 29.25 8.15 -3.82
CA LEU A 32 27.87 7.73 -4.03
C LEU A 32 27.34 8.13 -5.42
N THR A 33 27.64 9.36 -5.86
CA THR A 33 27.21 9.86 -7.17
C THR A 33 27.86 9.09 -8.31
N GLU A 34 29.17 8.82 -8.22
CA GLU A 34 29.89 8.03 -9.21
C GLU A 34 29.35 6.60 -9.29
N ALA A 35 29.15 5.96 -8.15
CA ALA A 35 28.57 4.63 -8.06
C ALA A 35 27.18 4.57 -8.68
N ARG A 36 26.36 5.61 -8.46
CA ARG A 36 25.02 5.70 -9.01
C ARG A 36 25.02 5.83 -10.53
N ILE A 37 25.94 6.60 -11.11
CA ILE A 37 26.09 6.71 -12.58
C ILE A 37 26.50 5.36 -13.18
N LEU A 38 27.50 4.69 -12.61
CA LEU A 38 27.95 3.38 -13.08
C LEU A 38 26.85 2.32 -12.98
N TYR A 39 26.05 2.34 -11.92
CA TYR A 39 24.89 1.47 -11.74
C TYR A 39 23.84 1.66 -12.86
N GLU A 40 23.44 2.91 -13.14
CA GLU A 40 22.46 3.20 -14.20
C GLU A 40 22.98 2.77 -15.58
N LEU A 41 24.25 3.06 -15.88
CA LEU A 41 24.89 2.64 -17.13
C LEU A 41 25.00 1.12 -17.30
N ALA A 42 25.12 0.37 -16.19
CA ALA A 42 25.15 -1.09 -16.23
C ALA A 42 23.77 -1.73 -16.44
N HIS A 43 22.71 -1.09 -15.96
CA HIS A 43 21.35 -1.66 -15.91
C HIS A 43 20.41 -1.17 -17.02
N ALA A 44 20.80 -0.13 -17.75
CA ALA A 44 20.05 0.38 -18.91
C ALA A 44 20.95 0.38 -20.16
N PRO A 45 20.69 -0.51 -21.14
CA PRO A 45 21.46 -0.52 -22.38
C PRO A 45 21.20 0.78 -23.16
N ALA A 46 22.27 1.53 -23.43
CA ALA A 46 22.30 2.77 -24.21
C ALA A 46 21.55 3.97 -23.60
N LEU A 47 22.04 4.45 -22.45
CA LEU A 47 21.65 5.74 -21.88
C LEU A 47 22.37 6.90 -22.56
N ASP A 48 21.62 7.96 -22.87
CA ASP A 48 22.24 9.23 -23.23
C ASP A 48 22.54 10.07 -21.98
N ALA A 49 23.55 10.93 -22.05
CA ALA A 49 23.93 11.81 -20.94
C ALA A 49 22.77 12.70 -20.45
N ALA A 50 21.85 13.07 -21.34
CA ALA A 50 20.65 13.83 -20.98
C ALA A 50 19.69 13.05 -20.06
N ASP A 51 19.55 11.72 -20.27
CA ASP A 51 18.69 10.86 -19.46
C ASP A 51 19.30 10.59 -18.09
N LEU A 52 20.63 10.40 -18.04
CA LEU A 52 21.37 10.31 -16.78
C LEU A 52 21.21 11.57 -15.93
N ARG A 53 21.29 12.75 -16.58
CA ARG A 53 21.09 14.03 -15.89
C ARG A 53 19.70 14.13 -15.26
N ALA A 54 18.67 13.79 -16.04
CA ALA A 54 17.28 13.88 -15.60
C ALA A 54 16.96 12.86 -14.49
N SER A 55 17.39 11.61 -14.64
CA SER A 55 17.12 10.54 -13.67
C SER A 55 17.84 10.75 -12.34
N LEU A 56 19.06 11.27 -12.36
CA LEU A 56 19.86 11.50 -11.14
C LEU A 56 19.71 12.91 -10.56
N SER A 57 18.92 13.78 -11.21
CA SER A 57 18.75 15.18 -10.81
C SER A 57 20.08 15.94 -10.63
N LEU A 58 21.06 15.62 -11.47
CA LEU A 58 22.39 16.26 -11.46
C LEU A 58 22.40 17.50 -12.34
N ASP A 59 23.25 18.49 -12.01
CA ASP A 59 23.51 19.59 -12.92
C ASP A 59 24.42 19.15 -14.09
N ALA A 60 24.30 19.86 -15.21
CA ALA A 60 25.02 19.50 -16.43
C ALA A 60 26.55 19.57 -16.29
N GLY A 61 27.05 20.54 -15.50
CA GLY A 61 28.48 20.73 -15.30
C GLY A 61 29.10 19.64 -14.43
N HIS A 62 28.41 19.21 -13.39
CA HIS A 62 28.84 18.10 -12.54
C HIS A 62 28.82 16.78 -13.31
N LEU A 63 27.73 16.46 -14.02
CA LEU A 63 27.68 15.23 -14.81
C LEU A 63 28.78 15.20 -15.89
N SER A 64 28.99 16.31 -16.61
CA SER A 64 30.04 16.40 -17.64
C SER A 64 31.43 16.14 -17.06
N ARG A 65 31.75 16.72 -15.89
CA ARG A 65 33.02 16.47 -15.19
C ARG A 65 33.21 15.01 -14.78
N LEU A 66 32.15 14.36 -14.29
CA LEU A 66 32.21 12.94 -13.92
C LEU A 66 32.38 12.03 -15.14
N LEU A 67 31.67 12.31 -16.24
CA LEU A 67 31.82 11.57 -17.49
C LEU A 67 33.23 11.73 -18.09
N LEU A 68 33.79 12.94 -18.08
CA LEU A 68 35.18 13.17 -18.51
C LEU A 68 36.19 12.38 -17.65
N LYS A 69 35.97 12.33 -16.34
CA LYS A 69 36.80 11.53 -15.43
C LYS A 69 36.70 10.05 -15.78
N PHE A 70 35.49 9.50 -15.95
CA PHE A 70 35.29 8.09 -16.29
C PHE A 70 35.87 7.71 -17.65
N GLU A 71 35.82 8.59 -18.64
CA GLU A 71 36.41 8.35 -19.95
C GLU A 71 37.95 8.32 -19.87
N ARG A 72 38.55 9.27 -19.14
CA ARG A 72 39.99 9.29 -18.87
C ARG A 72 40.44 8.05 -18.10
N ASP A 73 39.64 7.61 -17.14
CA ASP A 73 39.91 6.42 -16.32
C ASP A 73 39.53 5.12 -17.06
N GLY A 74 39.10 5.19 -18.33
CA GLY A 74 38.84 4.04 -19.21
C GLY A 74 37.57 3.27 -18.89
N LEU A 75 36.65 3.82 -18.09
CA LEU A 75 35.43 3.16 -17.62
C LEU A 75 34.25 3.31 -18.60
N ILE A 76 34.24 4.40 -19.38
CA ILE A 76 33.18 4.65 -20.37
C ILE A 76 33.76 5.01 -21.73
N VAL A 77 32.93 4.88 -22.76
CA VAL A 77 33.11 5.53 -24.06
C VAL A 77 31.88 6.37 -24.38
N ARG A 78 32.10 7.47 -25.10
CA ARG A 78 31.05 8.39 -25.53
C ARG A 78 31.00 8.47 -27.04
N GLU A 79 29.80 8.29 -27.57
CA GLU A 79 29.54 8.34 -29.01
C GLU A 79 28.36 9.27 -29.29
N GLN A 80 28.25 9.79 -30.52
CA GLN A 80 27.04 10.47 -30.94
C GLN A 80 25.87 9.49 -30.94
N SER A 81 24.74 9.88 -30.37
CA SER A 81 23.57 9.02 -30.34
C SER A 81 23.02 8.86 -31.77
N ALA A 82 22.86 7.62 -32.22
CA ALA A 82 22.27 7.32 -33.53
C ALA A 82 20.82 7.82 -33.67
N ALA A 83 20.14 8.09 -32.54
CA ALA A 83 18.76 8.59 -32.51
C ALA A 83 18.65 10.13 -32.55
N ASP A 84 19.68 10.87 -32.08
CA ASP A 84 19.75 12.33 -32.14
C ASP A 84 21.21 12.77 -32.05
N ALA A 85 21.72 13.38 -33.12
CA ALA A 85 23.10 13.85 -33.21
C ALA A 85 23.48 14.91 -32.15
N ARG A 86 22.50 15.53 -31.49
CA ARG A 86 22.72 16.48 -30.38
C ARG A 86 22.90 15.79 -29.03
N ARG A 87 22.68 14.47 -28.96
CA ARG A 87 22.78 13.68 -27.74
C ARG A 87 24.05 12.83 -27.79
N GLN A 88 24.67 12.66 -26.62
CA GLN A 88 25.82 11.78 -26.46
C GLN A 88 25.38 10.50 -25.74
N ARG A 89 25.60 9.38 -26.42
CA ARG A 89 25.40 8.04 -25.86
C ARG A 89 26.61 7.68 -25.02
N VAL A 90 26.35 7.19 -23.82
CA VAL A 90 27.39 6.76 -22.87
C VAL A 90 27.25 5.26 -22.67
N THR A 91 28.35 4.52 -22.85
CA THR A 91 28.39 3.08 -22.61
C THR A 91 29.58 2.69 -21.76
N LEU A 92 29.43 1.66 -20.94
CA LEU A 92 30.53 1.11 -20.15
C LEU A 92 31.50 0.32 -21.04
N THR A 93 32.79 0.49 -20.80
CA THR A 93 33.82 -0.42 -21.31
C THR A 93 33.82 -1.74 -20.54
N ALA A 94 34.72 -2.67 -20.88
CA ALA A 94 34.93 -3.87 -20.07
C ALA A 94 35.34 -3.50 -18.62
N ALA A 95 36.31 -2.60 -18.46
CA ALA A 95 36.73 -2.09 -17.15
C ALA A 95 35.61 -1.37 -16.40
N GLY A 96 34.77 -0.60 -17.10
CA GLY A 96 33.58 0.04 -16.51
C GLY A 96 32.57 -0.96 -15.98
N ARG A 97 32.34 -2.07 -16.69
CA ARG A 97 31.46 -3.16 -16.23
C ARG A 97 32.03 -3.87 -15.01
N GLU A 98 33.33 -4.13 -14.97
CA GLU A 98 34.00 -4.70 -13.79
C GLU A 98 33.87 -3.77 -12.57
N ALA A 99 34.09 -2.46 -12.76
CA ALA A 99 33.91 -1.47 -11.69
C ALA A 99 32.45 -1.43 -11.18
N ALA A 100 31.47 -1.47 -12.09
CA ALA A 100 30.06 -1.51 -11.73
C ALA A 100 29.69 -2.80 -10.97
N ALA A 101 30.21 -3.96 -11.40
CA ALA A 101 29.99 -5.24 -10.75
C ALA A 101 30.59 -5.27 -9.32
N LEU A 102 31.81 -4.75 -9.14
CA LEU A 102 32.43 -4.59 -7.83
C LEU A 102 31.57 -3.72 -6.91
N LEU A 103 31.05 -2.59 -7.42
CA LEU A 103 30.18 -1.71 -6.65
C LEU A 103 28.87 -2.39 -6.25
N GLU A 104 28.27 -3.16 -7.14
CA GLU A 104 27.06 -3.93 -6.87
C GLU A 104 27.29 -4.99 -5.79
N GLU A 105 28.38 -5.76 -5.90
CA GLU A 105 28.76 -6.75 -4.89
C GLU A 105 28.91 -6.12 -3.50
N ARG A 106 29.67 -5.02 -3.40
CA ARG A 106 29.91 -4.30 -2.14
C ARG A 106 28.64 -3.69 -1.58
N SER A 107 27.79 -3.13 -2.44
CA SER A 107 26.49 -2.58 -2.02
C SER A 107 25.58 -3.67 -1.46
N LEU A 108 25.47 -4.82 -2.15
CA LEU A 108 24.69 -5.97 -1.69
C LEU A 108 25.23 -6.56 -0.39
N GLU A 109 26.55 -6.63 -0.22
CA GLU A 109 27.18 -7.05 1.04
C GLU A 109 26.83 -6.10 2.20
N SER A 110 26.89 -4.79 1.97
CA SER A 110 26.51 -3.78 2.97
C SER A 110 25.05 -3.91 3.40
N VAL A 111 24.13 -4.10 2.44
CA VAL A 111 22.71 -4.34 2.72
C VAL A 111 22.49 -5.67 3.47
N ARG A 112 23.19 -6.74 3.09
CA ARG A 112 23.15 -8.03 3.80
C ARG A 112 23.60 -7.88 5.25
N ASN A 113 24.68 -7.15 5.51
CA ASN A 113 25.18 -6.88 6.86
C ASN A 113 24.19 -6.06 7.70
N LEU A 114 23.52 -5.09 7.08
CA LEU A 114 22.44 -4.32 7.72
C LEU A 114 21.26 -5.23 8.09
N LEU A 115 20.79 -6.06 7.15
CA LEU A 115 19.68 -7.00 7.39
C LEU A 115 20.05 -8.12 8.38
N GLY A 116 21.33 -8.45 8.50
CA GLY A 116 21.83 -9.37 9.53
C GLY A 116 21.62 -8.88 10.95
N ARG A 117 21.46 -7.56 11.16
CA ARG A 117 21.16 -6.94 12.47
C ARG A 117 19.68 -6.90 12.79
N VAL A 118 18.82 -7.29 11.84
CA VAL A 118 17.36 -7.29 11.97
C VAL A 118 16.87 -8.73 12.16
N PRO A 119 16.18 -9.05 13.26
CA PRO A 119 15.56 -10.36 13.49
C PRO A 119 14.71 -10.80 12.29
N GLN A 120 14.74 -12.09 11.95
CA GLN A 120 14.15 -12.60 10.71
C GLN A 120 12.62 -12.38 10.64
N ASP A 121 11.94 -12.49 11.77
CA ASP A 121 10.52 -12.24 12.00
C ASP A 121 10.13 -10.75 11.89
N GLU A 122 11.06 -9.83 12.13
CA GLU A 122 10.84 -8.38 11.99
C GLU A 122 11.12 -7.86 10.56
N ARG A 123 11.78 -8.64 9.70
CA ARG A 123 12.09 -8.23 8.31
C ARG A 123 10.84 -7.90 7.48
N PRO A 124 9.73 -8.66 7.53
CA PRO A 124 8.51 -8.30 6.83
C PRO A 124 7.94 -6.96 7.29
N ARG A 125 8.00 -6.67 8.61
CA ARG A 125 7.55 -5.40 9.17
C ARG A 125 8.41 -4.23 8.69
N LEU A 126 9.74 -4.39 8.64
CA LEU A 126 10.65 -3.38 8.08
C LEU A 126 10.35 -3.13 6.60
N ALA A 127 10.17 -4.18 5.80
CA ALA A 127 9.81 -4.06 4.38
C ALA A 127 8.48 -3.31 4.19
N GLY A 128 7.44 -3.67 4.95
CA GLY A 128 6.14 -2.99 4.90
C GLY A 128 6.23 -1.52 5.30
N ALA A 129 7.07 -1.17 6.28
CA ALA A 129 7.30 0.22 6.66
C ALA A 129 8.00 1.01 5.54
N MET A 130 9.00 0.42 4.87
CA MET A 130 9.69 1.05 3.73
C MET A 130 8.74 1.27 2.55
N ASP A 131 7.88 0.31 2.26
CA ASP A 131 6.85 0.43 1.22
C ASP A 131 5.84 1.53 1.56
N THR A 132 5.41 1.61 2.82
CA THR A 132 4.54 2.68 3.32
C THR A 132 5.20 4.05 3.15
N ILE A 133 6.46 4.21 3.57
CA ILE A 133 7.22 5.46 3.40
C ILE A 133 7.33 5.82 1.91
N ARG A 134 7.67 4.85 1.05
CA ARG A 134 7.81 5.07 -0.40
C ARG A 134 6.49 5.47 -1.05
N ALA A 135 5.37 4.86 -0.66
CA ALA A 135 4.05 5.21 -1.16
C ALA A 135 3.68 6.65 -0.77
N LEU A 136 3.75 6.96 0.53
CA LEU A 136 3.36 8.27 1.06
C LEU A 136 4.23 9.41 0.53
N LEU A 137 5.56 9.23 0.50
CA LEU A 137 6.49 10.27 0.02
C LEU A 137 6.60 10.29 -1.51
N GLY A 138 6.45 9.15 -2.17
CA GLY A 138 6.52 9.03 -3.63
C GLY A 138 5.30 9.63 -4.33
N ASP A 139 4.09 9.42 -3.80
CA ASP A 139 2.87 10.06 -4.32
C ASP A 139 2.83 11.56 -4.02
N ALA A 140 3.32 11.99 -2.84
CA ALA A 140 3.48 13.41 -2.54
C ALA A 140 4.43 14.10 -3.55
N GLY A 141 5.48 13.41 -4.00
CA GLY A 141 6.39 13.90 -5.05
C GLY A 141 5.78 13.94 -6.45
N ARG A 142 4.92 12.98 -6.81
CA ARG A 142 4.20 12.92 -8.11
C ARG A 142 3.12 14.01 -8.22
N ASN A 143 2.44 14.32 -7.12
CA ASN A 143 1.42 15.36 -7.10
C ASN A 143 2.01 16.79 -7.13
N ALA A 144 3.27 16.96 -6.70
CA ALA A 144 3.95 18.26 -6.68
C ALA A 144 4.77 18.55 -7.95
N ARG A 145 5.21 17.53 -8.69
CA ARG A 145 5.99 17.69 -9.91
C ARG A 145 5.39 16.82 -11.00
N GLY A 146 4.67 17.45 -11.94
CA GLY A 146 4.12 16.84 -13.16
C GLY A 146 5.22 16.36 -14.13
N ALA A 147 6.12 15.51 -13.67
CA ALA A 147 7.25 14.97 -14.41
C ALA A 147 7.13 13.45 -14.48
N ARG A 148 6.88 12.96 -15.69
CA ARG A 148 7.03 11.54 -16.05
C ARG A 148 8.50 11.17 -15.89
N SER A 149 8.80 10.29 -14.93
CA SER A 149 10.06 9.54 -14.94
C SER A 149 9.81 8.16 -15.54
N PRO A 150 10.50 7.78 -16.63
CA PRO A 150 10.36 6.47 -17.25
C PRO A 150 11.38 5.51 -16.62
N ALA A 151 11.10 5.01 -15.42
CA ALA A 151 11.84 3.87 -14.88
C ALA A 151 10.91 3.00 -14.03
N ARG A 152 10.43 1.92 -14.66
CA ARG A 152 9.95 0.68 -14.05
C ARG A 152 9.12 0.85 -12.77
N ASN A 153 7.95 1.45 -12.88
CA ASN A 153 6.82 1.04 -12.06
C ASN A 153 5.84 0.38 -13.02
N ARG A 154 5.98 -0.94 -13.26
CA ARG A 154 4.78 -1.71 -13.64
C ARG A 154 3.81 -1.37 -12.52
N ALA A 155 2.73 -0.65 -12.83
CA ALA A 155 1.70 -0.37 -11.85
C ALA A 155 1.32 -1.71 -11.25
N ARG A 156 1.86 -2.00 -10.05
CA ARG A 156 1.63 -3.27 -9.39
C ARG A 156 0.15 -3.25 -9.11
N THR A 157 -0.61 -4.06 -9.82
CA THR A 157 -2.03 -4.21 -9.54
C THR A 157 -2.11 -4.65 -8.09
N PRO A 158 -2.78 -3.88 -7.21
CA PRO A 158 -2.85 -4.24 -5.81
C PRO A 158 -3.39 -5.66 -5.68
N ASP A 159 -2.70 -6.52 -4.92
CA ASP A 159 -3.15 -7.89 -4.69
C ASP A 159 -4.32 -7.84 -3.71
N ILE A 160 -5.52 -8.03 -4.22
CA ILE A 160 -6.77 -8.00 -3.46
C ILE A 160 -7.28 -9.43 -3.33
N ARG A 161 -7.40 -9.92 -2.10
CA ARG A 161 -7.93 -11.24 -1.79
C ARG A 161 -9.08 -11.14 -0.81
N LEU A 162 -10.09 -11.99 -0.98
CA LEU A 162 -11.17 -12.17 -0.01
C LEU A 162 -11.04 -13.57 0.58
N ARG A 163 -10.85 -13.67 1.90
CA ARG A 163 -10.65 -14.95 2.60
C ARG A 163 -11.56 -15.07 3.83
N ALA A 164 -11.64 -16.28 4.36
CA ALA A 164 -12.25 -16.54 5.67
C ALA A 164 -11.38 -15.92 6.79
N PRO A 165 -11.97 -15.60 7.95
CA PRO A 165 -11.20 -15.12 9.09
C PRO A 165 -10.24 -16.20 9.62
N GLU A 166 -9.07 -15.76 10.05
CA GLU A 166 -8.05 -16.53 10.76
C GLU A 166 -7.98 -16.06 12.23
N PRO A 167 -7.33 -16.81 13.14
CA PRO A 167 -7.12 -16.36 14.51
C PRO A 167 -6.50 -14.95 14.55
N GLY A 168 -7.16 -14.04 15.27
CA GLY A 168 -6.80 -12.62 15.33
C GLY A 168 -7.71 -11.70 14.51
N ASP A 169 -8.31 -12.17 13.42
CA ASP A 169 -9.16 -11.32 12.56
C ASP A 169 -10.46 -10.91 13.25
N LEU A 170 -11.05 -11.77 14.08
CA LEU A 170 -12.24 -11.40 14.85
C LEU A 170 -11.96 -10.22 15.78
N GLY A 171 -10.83 -10.27 16.50
CA GLY A 171 -10.36 -9.16 17.32
C GLY A 171 -10.05 -7.91 16.51
N TRP A 172 -9.46 -8.07 15.32
CA TRP A 172 -9.24 -6.98 14.38
C TRP A 172 -10.56 -6.33 13.94
N VAL A 173 -11.59 -7.10 13.58
CA VAL A 173 -12.91 -6.56 13.20
C VAL A 173 -13.47 -5.67 14.30
N VAL A 174 -13.44 -6.12 15.56
CA VAL A 174 -13.91 -5.35 16.72
C VAL A 174 -13.09 -4.06 16.87
N GLN A 175 -11.76 -4.19 16.93
CA GLN A 175 -10.83 -3.08 17.12
C GLN A 175 -10.98 -2.01 16.03
N ARG A 176 -11.11 -2.43 14.76
CA ARG A 176 -11.20 -1.50 13.63
C ARG A 176 -12.52 -0.78 13.59
N HIS A 177 -13.64 -1.45 13.86
CA HIS A 177 -14.92 -0.76 13.97
C HIS A 177 -14.92 0.26 15.12
N GLY A 178 -14.44 -0.12 16.31
CA GLY A 178 -14.37 0.80 17.45
C GLY A 178 -13.49 2.03 17.15
N ALA A 179 -12.23 1.81 16.77
CA ALA A 179 -11.27 2.89 16.54
C ALA A 179 -11.63 3.79 15.34
N LEU A 180 -12.09 3.22 14.22
CA LEU A 180 -12.43 4.01 13.04
C LEU A 180 -13.70 4.83 13.27
N TYR A 181 -14.74 4.25 13.85
CA TYR A 181 -16.01 4.97 14.03
C TYR A 181 -15.93 6.02 15.13
N ALA A 182 -15.13 5.79 16.18
CA ALA A 182 -14.81 6.83 17.16
C ALA A 182 -14.10 8.02 16.50
N ARG A 183 -13.12 7.76 15.63
CA ARG A 183 -12.36 8.83 14.95
C ARG A 183 -13.18 9.57 13.90
N GLU A 184 -13.97 8.87 13.10
CA GLU A 184 -14.68 9.47 11.96
C GLU A 184 -16.05 10.06 12.34
N TYR A 185 -16.72 9.49 13.35
CA TYR A 185 -18.09 9.87 13.72
C TYR A 185 -18.25 10.28 15.18
N GLY A 186 -17.19 10.22 15.99
CA GLY A 186 -17.25 10.58 17.41
C GLY A 186 -18.06 9.58 18.26
N TRP A 187 -18.29 8.37 17.77
CA TRP A 187 -19.05 7.35 18.48
C TRP A 187 -18.25 6.76 19.64
N ASP A 188 -18.91 6.53 20.76
CA ASP A 188 -18.25 5.98 21.95
C ASP A 188 -18.12 4.44 21.95
N ALA A 189 -17.47 3.92 22.98
CA ALA A 189 -17.16 2.49 23.16
C ALA A 189 -18.39 1.56 23.14
N ARG A 190 -19.62 2.08 23.27
CA ARG A 190 -20.83 1.25 23.17
C ARG A 190 -21.02 0.69 21.77
N PHE A 191 -20.53 1.37 20.74
CA PHE A 191 -20.53 0.82 19.38
C PHE A 191 -19.55 -0.35 19.26
N GLU A 192 -18.34 -0.21 19.80
CA GLU A 192 -17.35 -1.30 19.86
C GLU A 192 -17.92 -2.50 20.62
N ALA A 193 -18.58 -2.28 21.76
CA ALA A 193 -19.23 -3.35 22.52
C ALA A 193 -20.36 -4.06 21.74
N LEU A 194 -21.12 -3.34 20.91
CA LEU A 194 -22.09 -3.96 20.00
C LEU A 194 -21.37 -4.86 18.98
N VAL A 195 -20.31 -4.36 18.36
CA VAL A 195 -19.53 -5.12 17.36
C VAL A 195 -18.92 -6.36 18.00
N ALA A 196 -18.36 -6.24 19.21
CA ALA A 196 -17.81 -7.34 19.98
C ALA A 196 -18.83 -8.46 20.21
N ARG A 197 -20.07 -8.12 20.60
CA ARG A 197 -21.14 -9.12 20.76
C ARG A 197 -21.44 -9.85 19.44
N ILE A 198 -21.64 -9.11 18.35
CA ILE A 198 -21.94 -9.70 17.04
C ILE A 198 -20.82 -10.66 16.59
N VAL A 199 -19.57 -10.27 16.81
CA VAL A 199 -18.40 -11.07 16.45
C VAL A 199 -18.24 -12.30 17.35
N ALA A 200 -18.55 -12.17 18.65
CA ALA A 200 -18.54 -13.29 19.59
C ALA A 200 -19.62 -14.32 19.22
N ASP A 201 -20.86 -13.88 19.00
CA ASP A 201 -21.98 -14.74 18.59
C ASP A 201 -21.63 -15.53 17.31
N PHE A 202 -21.02 -14.85 16.31
CA PHE A 202 -20.53 -15.52 15.11
C PHE A 202 -19.39 -16.51 15.39
N GLY A 203 -18.44 -16.16 16.24
CA GLY A 203 -17.27 -16.98 16.54
C GLY A 203 -17.62 -18.31 17.24
N GLU A 204 -18.69 -18.32 18.05
CA GLU A 204 -19.09 -19.48 18.85
C GLU A 204 -20.07 -20.40 18.12
N GLU A 205 -21.09 -19.85 17.46
CA GLU A 205 -22.29 -20.60 17.08
C GLU A 205 -22.66 -20.55 15.59
N HIS A 206 -21.81 -19.98 14.73
CA HIS A 206 -22.19 -19.81 13.32
C HIS A 206 -22.38 -21.13 12.56
N ASP A 207 -23.36 -21.13 11.66
CA ASP A 207 -23.55 -22.19 10.68
C ASP A 207 -22.78 -21.86 9.39
N PRO A 208 -21.67 -22.54 9.06
CA PRO A 208 -20.82 -22.19 7.91
C PRO A 208 -21.51 -22.39 6.54
N ALA A 209 -22.65 -23.11 6.50
CA ALA A 209 -23.46 -23.26 5.30
C ALA A 209 -24.41 -22.06 5.07
N LEU A 210 -24.76 -21.34 6.13
CA LEU A 210 -25.74 -20.25 6.12
C LEU A 210 -25.13 -18.89 6.48
N GLU A 211 -23.95 -18.87 7.09
CA GLU A 211 -23.34 -17.68 7.67
C GLU A 211 -21.85 -17.65 7.31
N ARG A 212 -21.32 -16.45 7.08
CA ARG A 212 -19.92 -16.26 6.68
C ARG A 212 -19.43 -14.85 6.95
N LEU A 213 -18.20 -14.75 7.42
CA LEU A 213 -17.42 -13.51 7.48
C LEU A 213 -16.34 -13.56 6.41
N TRP A 214 -16.12 -12.44 5.71
CA TRP A 214 -14.97 -12.28 4.81
C TRP A 214 -14.06 -11.17 5.32
N ILE A 215 -12.76 -11.45 5.26
CA ILE A 215 -11.69 -10.46 5.39
C ILE A 215 -11.19 -10.15 3.98
N ALA A 216 -11.18 -8.87 3.64
CA ALA A 216 -10.50 -8.37 2.47
C ALA A 216 -9.06 -8.03 2.83
N GLU A 217 -8.12 -8.57 2.07
CA GLU A 217 -6.70 -8.21 2.17
C GLU A 217 -6.28 -7.36 0.99
N LEU A 218 -5.44 -6.37 1.27
CA LEU A 218 -4.76 -5.54 0.30
C LEU A 218 -3.26 -5.67 0.55
N ASP A 219 -2.53 -6.22 -0.42
CA ASP A 219 -1.09 -6.45 -0.33
C ASP A 219 -0.66 -7.21 0.94
N GLY A 220 -1.47 -8.19 1.34
CA GLY A 220 -1.21 -9.08 2.50
C GLY A 220 -1.61 -8.51 3.86
N ALA A 221 -2.25 -7.34 3.91
CA ALA A 221 -2.78 -6.76 5.15
C ALA A 221 -4.31 -6.68 5.13
N PRO A 222 -5.00 -6.94 6.27
CA PRO A 222 -6.43 -6.71 6.39
C PRO A 222 -6.83 -5.27 6.06
N ALA A 223 -7.77 -5.12 5.14
CA ALA A 223 -8.15 -3.85 4.52
C ALA A 223 -9.68 -3.63 4.51
N GLY A 224 -10.47 -4.63 4.90
CA GLY A 224 -11.91 -4.52 5.06
C GLY A 224 -12.54 -5.84 5.46
N CYS A 225 -13.82 -5.79 5.79
CA CYS A 225 -14.60 -6.99 6.09
C CYS A 225 -16.08 -6.80 5.77
N VAL A 226 -16.80 -7.92 5.67
CA VAL A 226 -18.27 -7.95 5.65
C VAL A 226 -18.76 -9.29 6.18
N MET A 227 -19.89 -9.29 6.86
CA MET A 227 -20.50 -10.48 7.42
C MET A 227 -21.88 -10.73 6.84
N CYS A 228 -22.18 -11.99 6.58
CA CYS A 228 -23.50 -12.53 6.29
C CYS A 228 -23.90 -13.47 7.43
N VAL A 229 -25.04 -13.21 8.07
CA VAL A 229 -25.62 -14.07 9.13
C VAL A 229 -27.08 -14.34 8.84
N ARG A 230 -27.68 -15.31 9.55
CA ARG A 230 -29.14 -15.50 9.51
C ARG A 230 -29.84 -14.30 10.11
N ASP A 231 -30.95 -13.92 9.49
CA ASP A 231 -31.92 -13.05 10.12
C ASP A 231 -32.93 -13.86 10.97
N SER A 232 -33.65 -13.19 11.86
CA SER A 232 -34.78 -13.82 12.55
C SER A 232 -35.95 -14.13 11.61
N ALA A 233 -36.09 -13.39 10.50
CA ALA A 233 -37.06 -13.70 9.45
C ALA A 233 -36.65 -14.98 8.67
N PRO A 234 -37.59 -15.91 8.43
CA PRO A 234 -37.30 -17.13 7.68
C PRO A 234 -36.77 -16.86 6.27
N ARG A 235 -35.73 -17.59 5.86
CA ARG A 235 -35.09 -17.47 4.53
C ARG A 235 -34.54 -16.08 4.21
N THR A 236 -34.24 -15.30 5.24
CA THR A 236 -33.64 -13.98 5.11
C THR A 236 -32.23 -13.97 5.69
N ALA A 237 -31.27 -13.45 4.92
CA ALA A 237 -29.91 -13.19 5.40
C ALA A 237 -29.81 -11.75 5.92
N ARG A 238 -28.88 -11.50 6.82
CA ARG A 238 -28.54 -10.14 7.26
C ARG A 238 -27.08 -9.82 6.93
N LEU A 239 -26.88 -8.71 6.23
CA LEU A 239 -25.54 -8.14 6.02
C LEU A 239 -25.17 -7.28 7.23
N ARG A 240 -24.02 -7.56 7.84
CA ARG A 240 -23.51 -6.81 9.01
C ARG A 240 -22.02 -6.51 8.86
N LEU A 241 -21.56 -5.54 9.65
CA LEU A 241 -20.14 -5.20 9.86
C LEU A 241 -19.34 -4.99 8.55
N LEU A 242 -19.93 -4.25 7.60
CA LEU A 242 -19.19 -3.77 6.44
C LEU A 242 -18.20 -2.69 6.87
N LEU A 243 -16.92 -2.91 6.59
CA LEU A 243 -15.86 -1.95 6.86
C LEU A 243 -14.84 -1.99 5.72
N VAL A 244 -14.33 -0.82 5.35
CA VAL A 244 -13.17 -0.68 4.46
C VAL A 244 -12.23 0.34 5.09
N GLU A 245 -10.98 -0.05 5.27
CA GLU A 245 -9.92 0.81 5.80
C GLU A 245 -9.76 2.08 4.95
N PRO A 246 -9.51 3.25 5.55
CA PRO A 246 -9.30 4.48 4.80
C PRO A 246 -8.24 4.38 3.69
N SER A 247 -7.16 3.63 3.94
CA SER A 247 -6.08 3.39 2.97
C SER A 247 -6.49 2.51 1.78
N ALA A 248 -7.59 1.76 1.89
CA ALA A 248 -8.10 0.86 0.87
C ALA A 248 -9.36 1.39 0.15
N ARG A 249 -9.85 2.58 0.54
CA ARG A 249 -10.99 3.25 -0.12
C ARG A 249 -10.57 3.67 -1.54
N GLY A 250 -11.53 3.69 -2.47
CA GLY A 250 -11.28 4.03 -3.88
C GLY A 250 -10.82 2.86 -4.77
N HIS A 251 -10.52 1.69 -4.19
CA HIS A 251 -10.14 0.48 -4.94
C HIS A 251 -11.33 -0.48 -5.25
N GLY A 252 -12.58 -0.01 -5.08
CA GLY A 252 -13.78 -0.83 -5.31
C GLY A 252 -13.99 -1.96 -4.29
N LEU A 253 -13.27 -1.95 -3.17
CA LEU A 253 -13.25 -3.06 -2.22
C LEU A 253 -14.60 -3.29 -1.53
N GLY A 254 -15.30 -2.22 -1.17
CA GLY A 254 -16.62 -2.31 -0.54
C GLY A 254 -17.67 -2.95 -1.46
N GLU A 255 -17.66 -2.62 -2.76
CA GLU A 255 -18.55 -3.24 -3.74
C GLU A 255 -18.23 -4.73 -3.94
N ARG A 256 -16.95 -5.09 -3.98
CA ARG A 256 -16.52 -6.51 -4.04
C ARG A 256 -16.97 -7.29 -2.80
N LEU A 257 -16.84 -6.71 -1.61
CA LEU A 257 -17.29 -7.32 -0.36
C LEU A 257 -18.82 -7.55 -0.37
N VAL A 258 -19.60 -6.53 -0.70
CA VAL A 258 -21.08 -6.66 -0.77
C VAL A 258 -21.52 -7.62 -1.87
N SER A 259 -20.87 -7.60 -3.03
CA SER A 259 -21.11 -8.57 -4.11
C SER A 259 -20.83 -10.01 -3.65
N LYS A 260 -19.72 -10.25 -2.93
CA LYS A 260 -19.39 -11.57 -2.38
C LYS A 260 -20.43 -12.03 -1.36
N CYS A 261 -20.87 -11.13 -0.48
CA CYS A 261 -21.87 -11.38 0.56
C CYS A 261 -23.24 -11.76 -0.05
N THR A 262 -23.73 -10.97 -1.00
CA THR A 262 -25.01 -11.23 -1.69
C THR A 262 -24.96 -12.49 -2.56
N GLY A 263 -23.82 -12.75 -3.23
CA GLY A 263 -23.62 -13.98 -4.00
C GLY A 263 -23.62 -15.24 -3.12
N PHE A 264 -22.99 -15.19 -1.95
CA PHE A 264 -23.07 -16.27 -0.97
C PHE A 264 -24.49 -16.51 -0.49
N ALA A 265 -25.23 -15.45 -0.14
CA ALA A 265 -26.59 -15.61 0.36
C ALA A 265 -27.52 -16.27 -0.68
N ARG A 266 -27.40 -15.90 -1.96
CA ARG A 266 -28.07 -16.61 -3.06
C ARG A 266 -27.70 -18.08 -3.10
N GLY A 267 -26.40 -18.38 -3.06
CA GLY A 267 -25.89 -19.76 -3.09
C GLY A 267 -26.31 -20.61 -1.90
N ALA A 268 -26.50 -20.00 -0.73
CA ALA A 268 -26.99 -20.64 0.49
C ALA A 268 -28.53 -20.82 0.51
N GLY A 269 -29.25 -20.31 -0.50
CA GLY A 269 -30.70 -20.49 -0.64
C GLY A 269 -31.56 -19.45 0.08
N TYR A 270 -30.97 -18.33 0.52
CA TYR A 270 -31.76 -17.20 1.02
C TYR A 270 -32.54 -16.54 -0.13
N ARG A 271 -33.73 -16.03 0.20
CA ARG A 271 -34.60 -15.32 -0.75
C ARG A 271 -34.48 -13.81 -0.63
N GLU A 272 -34.07 -13.34 0.54
CA GLU A 272 -33.99 -11.93 0.85
C GLU A 272 -32.72 -11.65 1.66
N MET A 273 -32.24 -10.43 1.58
CA MET A 273 -31.18 -9.91 2.42
C MET A 273 -31.57 -8.56 3.00
N VAL A 274 -31.39 -8.39 4.30
CA VAL A 274 -31.62 -7.14 5.03
C VAL A 274 -30.33 -6.59 5.60
N LEU A 275 -30.30 -5.28 5.86
CA LEU A 275 -29.26 -4.65 6.67
C LEU A 275 -29.83 -3.46 7.43
N TRP A 276 -29.18 -3.13 8.55
CA TRP A 276 -29.43 -1.92 9.31
C TRP A 276 -28.16 -1.07 9.33
N THR A 277 -28.30 0.23 9.06
CA THR A 277 -27.19 1.20 9.02
C THR A 277 -27.65 2.56 9.55
N ASN A 278 -26.73 3.51 9.73
CA ASN A 278 -27.08 4.90 10.05
C ASN A 278 -27.03 5.79 8.81
N ALA A 279 -27.92 6.79 8.75
CA ALA A 279 -28.04 7.71 7.62
C ALA A 279 -26.76 8.51 7.35
N ASN A 280 -25.96 8.79 8.38
CA ASN A 280 -24.67 9.50 8.26
C ASN A 280 -23.54 8.66 7.63
N LEU A 281 -23.77 7.36 7.33
CA LEU A 281 -22.79 6.47 6.70
C LEU A 281 -22.90 6.48 5.17
N ASP A 282 -22.79 7.65 4.55
CA ASP A 282 -23.07 7.87 3.12
C ASP A 282 -22.31 6.94 2.17
N ALA A 283 -21.03 6.68 2.46
CA ALA A 283 -20.21 5.81 1.61
C ALA A 283 -20.75 4.37 1.56
N ALA A 284 -21.15 3.82 2.70
CA ALA A 284 -21.75 2.48 2.78
C ALA A 284 -23.11 2.45 2.09
N ARG A 285 -23.94 3.48 2.34
CA ARG A 285 -25.28 3.61 1.72
C ARG A 285 -25.23 3.59 0.19
N ARG A 286 -24.27 4.29 -0.41
CA ARG A 286 -24.07 4.25 -1.89
C ARG A 286 -23.72 2.87 -2.40
N ILE A 287 -22.93 2.09 -1.64
CA ILE A 287 -22.59 0.71 -2.01
C ILE A 287 -23.85 -0.16 -1.98
N TYR A 288 -24.66 -0.04 -0.93
CA TYR A 288 -25.92 -0.79 -0.81
C TYR A 288 -26.90 -0.45 -1.94
N GLN A 289 -27.10 0.83 -2.24
CA GLN A 289 -27.94 1.27 -3.36
C GLN A 289 -27.48 0.69 -4.69
N ARG A 290 -26.17 0.71 -4.98
CA ARG A 290 -25.62 0.11 -6.21
C ARG A 290 -25.75 -1.41 -6.26
N ALA A 291 -25.72 -2.07 -5.11
CA ALA A 291 -25.97 -3.50 -4.99
C ALA A 291 -27.48 -3.86 -5.10
N GLY A 292 -28.36 -2.87 -5.25
CA GLY A 292 -29.80 -3.05 -5.45
C GLY A 292 -30.63 -3.03 -4.16
N PHE A 293 -30.04 -2.69 -3.01
CA PHE A 293 -30.80 -2.53 -1.78
C PHE A 293 -31.71 -1.30 -1.86
N THR A 294 -32.93 -1.45 -1.37
CA THR A 294 -33.92 -0.37 -1.24
C THR A 294 -34.15 -0.03 0.23
N LEU A 295 -34.21 1.26 0.54
CA LEU A 295 -34.56 1.75 1.89
C LEU A 295 -36.03 1.46 2.18
N THR A 296 -36.32 0.81 3.31
CA THR A 296 -37.68 0.41 3.69
C THR A 296 -38.19 1.13 4.95
N ALA A 297 -37.30 1.54 5.85
CA ALA A 297 -37.68 2.29 7.04
C ALA A 297 -36.56 3.21 7.52
N GLU A 298 -36.94 4.30 8.18
CA GLU A 298 -36.04 5.21 8.89
C GLU A 298 -36.57 5.47 10.29
N THR A 299 -35.69 5.51 11.29
CA THR A 299 -36.09 5.74 12.68
C THR A 299 -35.03 6.57 13.42
N PRO A 300 -35.39 7.79 13.87
CA PRO A 300 -34.53 8.57 14.77
C PRO A 300 -34.31 7.83 16.08
N HIS A 301 -33.07 7.85 16.57
CA HIS A 301 -32.70 7.24 17.84
C HIS A 301 -31.45 7.92 18.41
N ARG A 302 -31.19 7.69 19.70
CA ARG A 302 -29.96 8.14 20.34
C ARG A 302 -29.11 6.93 20.71
N SER A 303 -27.90 6.85 20.18
CA SER A 303 -26.98 5.73 20.43
C SER A 303 -25.53 6.17 20.27
N TYR A 304 -24.62 5.47 20.95
CA TYR A 304 -23.17 5.69 20.86
C TYR A 304 -22.71 7.14 21.13
N GLY A 305 -23.50 7.88 21.92
CA GLY A 305 -23.21 9.27 22.27
C GLY A 305 -23.74 10.30 21.26
N ALA A 306 -24.44 9.87 20.20
CA ALA A 306 -24.94 10.74 19.13
C ALA A 306 -26.45 10.57 18.89
N ASP A 307 -27.08 11.61 18.38
CA ASP A 307 -28.42 11.54 17.79
C ASP A 307 -28.27 11.09 16.32
N LEU A 308 -28.94 9.99 15.98
CA LEU A 308 -28.76 9.26 14.73
C LEU A 308 -30.11 8.95 14.09
N VAL A 309 -30.09 8.65 12.79
CA VAL A 309 -31.24 8.11 12.06
C VAL A 309 -30.83 6.73 11.56
N GLY A 310 -31.45 5.70 12.14
CA GLY A 310 -31.27 4.32 11.72
C GLY A 310 -32.07 4.07 10.45
N GLN A 311 -31.53 3.24 9.57
CA GLN A 311 -32.12 2.92 8.26
C GLN A 311 -32.12 1.41 8.05
N ASP A 312 -33.29 0.86 7.76
CA ASP A 312 -33.47 -0.53 7.33
C ASP A 312 -33.52 -0.60 5.81
N TRP A 313 -32.73 -1.50 5.26
CA TRP A 313 -32.62 -1.71 3.82
C TRP A 313 -32.86 -3.17 3.47
N HIS A 314 -33.50 -3.40 2.33
CA HIS A 314 -33.92 -4.70 1.86
C HIS A 314 -33.44 -4.97 0.43
N LEU A 315 -33.10 -6.21 0.14
CA LEU A 315 -32.73 -6.71 -1.19
C LEU A 315 -33.42 -8.06 -1.41
N ILE A 316 -34.11 -8.20 -2.54
CA ILE A 316 -34.60 -9.49 -3.04
C ILE A 316 -33.44 -10.18 -3.77
N LEU A 317 -33.16 -11.44 -3.43
CA LEU A 317 -32.02 -12.20 -3.93
C LEU A 317 -32.32 -13.00 -5.20
#